data_AF-A0A354TE33-F1
#
_entry.id   AF-A0A354TE33-F1
#
_cell.length_a   1.000
_cell.length_b   1.000
_cell.length_c   1.000
_cell.angle_alpha   90.00
_cell.angle_beta   90.00
_cell.angle_gamma   90.00
#
_symmetry.space_group_name_H-M   'P 1'
#
loop_
_entity.id
_entity.type
_entity.pdbx_description
1 polymer ?
#
loop_
_entity_poly.entity_id
_entity_poly.type
_entity_poly.pdbx_seq_one_letter_code
_entity_poly.pdbx_strand_id
1 'polypeptide(L)'
;DRLYWATDDLSLGKLRGPRVIAGDLNGDPMNPKAWRMSEPVPFPGVPEAMTNPQFAKLSSQYLEPNVIEVRGILRVLMTVKLKRQSTAGLCAVLDFEDKGGPLDLKFTQFHPMPGGQLKFCVIWDEQSKLFWATANLVVDGQGAFDWFREGEKRGNVRYASGLGGNDRRFLMLQYSVDGLNWFQAGCVAQAGKISQSFMYARPVIDGDDLAIIARSSINAPNQHDADHATFHRVKNFRSLALKLTPEPEE
;
A
#
# COMPACT_ATOMS: atom_id res chain seq x y z
N ASP A 1 -0.30 21.60 -12.49
CA ASP A 1 -1.13 21.27 -13.68
C ASP A 1 -0.99 19.86 -14.21
N ARG A 2 -0.16 18.98 -13.62
CA ARG A 2 -0.12 17.56 -13.99
C ARG A 2 -0.68 16.70 -12.87
N LEU A 3 -1.44 15.69 -13.24
CA LEU A 3 -1.89 14.63 -12.34
C LEU A 3 -1.20 13.33 -12.74
N TYR A 4 -0.62 12.64 -11.75
CA TYR A 4 -0.16 11.28 -11.94
C TYR A 4 -0.98 10.34 -11.06
N TRP A 5 -1.41 9.23 -11.65
CA TRP A 5 -2.14 8.18 -10.99
C TRP A 5 -1.62 6.82 -11.48
N ALA A 6 -1.96 5.76 -10.76
CA ALA A 6 -1.67 4.41 -11.23
C ALA A 6 -2.81 3.47 -10.88
N THR A 7 -2.97 2.43 -11.69
CA THR A 7 -4.02 1.43 -11.55
C THR A 7 -3.48 0.03 -11.83
N ASP A 8 -4.12 -0.98 -11.24
CA ASP A 8 -3.90 -2.37 -11.60
C ASP A 8 -4.50 -2.66 -12.98
N ASP A 9 -3.74 -3.34 -13.84
CA ASP A 9 -4.20 -3.90 -15.11
C ASP A 9 -4.30 -5.42 -15.01
N LEU A 10 -5.47 -5.94 -15.34
CA LEU A 10 -5.81 -7.35 -15.27
C LEU A 10 -5.62 -8.10 -16.61
N SER A 11 -5.28 -7.41 -17.69
CA SER A 11 -5.04 -7.99 -19.03
C SER A 11 -3.91 -9.01 -19.05
N LEU A 12 -2.95 -8.90 -18.11
CA LEU A 12 -1.86 -9.86 -17.92
C LEU A 12 -2.27 -11.11 -17.10
N GLY A 13 -3.57 -11.28 -16.84
CA GLY A 13 -4.11 -12.43 -16.13
C GLY A 13 -3.57 -12.57 -14.70
N LYS A 14 -2.79 -13.63 -14.45
CA LYS A 14 -2.18 -13.87 -13.13
C LYS A 14 -0.96 -13.00 -12.86
N LEU A 15 -0.34 -12.42 -13.89
CA LEU A 15 0.84 -11.56 -13.81
C LEU A 15 0.47 -10.07 -13.79
N ARG A 16 -0.73 -9.74 -13.27
CA ARG A 16 -1.28 -8.37 -13.10
C ARG A 16 -0.18 -7.33 -12.95
N GLY A 17 -0.29 -6.24 -13.70
CA GLY A 17 0.75 -5.21 -13.75
C GLY A 17 0.19 -3.82 -13.49
N PRO A 18 0.93 -2.92 -12.83
CA PRO A 18 0.52 -1.53 -12.77
C PRO A 18 0.61 -0.86 -14.14
N ARG A 19 -0.31 0.09 -14.37
CA ARG A 19 -0.17 1.15 -15.38
C ARG A 19 -0.14 2.50 -14.68
N VAL A 20 0.66 3.43 -15.20
CA VAL A 20 0.59 4.84 -14.82
C VAL A 20 -0.32 5.58 -15.79
N ILE A 21 -1.09 6.50 -15.23
CA ILE A 21 -1.92 7.46 -15.95
C ILE A 21 -1.35 8.86 -15.67
N ALA A 22 -1.07 9.62 -16.71
CA ALA A 22 -0.70 11.03 -16.62
C ALA A 22 -1.82 11.88 -17.24
N GLY A 23 -2.28 12.90 -16.51
CA GLY A 23 -3.29 13.86 -16.95
C GLY A 23 -2.71 15.28 -17.02
N ASP A 24 -2.99 15.99 -18.10
CA ASP A 24 -2.75 17.43 -18.22
C ASP A 24 -4.02 18.20 -17.80
N LEU A 25 -3.95 18.86 -16.64
CA LEU A 25 -5.07 19.59 -16.04
C LEU A 25 -5.16 21.04 -16.52
N ASN A 26 -4.29 21.48 -17.45
CA ASN A 26 -4.46 22.79 -18.10
C ASN A 26 -5.62 22.80 -19.11
N GLY A 27 -6.05 21.62 -19.58
CA GLY A 27 -7.15 21.45 -20.52
C GLY A 27 -8.43 20.92 -19.87
N ASP A 28 -9.43 20.62 -20.70
CA ASP A 28 -10.65 19.95 -20.26
C ASP A 28 -10.34 18.49 -19.84
N PRO A 29 -10.53 18.10 -18.57
CA PRO A 29 -10.29 16.73 -18.11
C PRO A 29 -11.22 15.70 -18.76
N MET A 30 -12.33 16.12 -19.38
CA MET A 30 -13.21 15.22 -20.14
C MET A 30 -12.69 14.92 -21.55
N ASN A 31 -11.67 15.64 -22.03
CA ASN A 31 -11.03 15.36 -23.31
C ASN A 31 -10.07 14.16 -23.18
N PRO A 32 -10.28 13.04 -23.92
CA PRO A 32 -9.39 11.88 -23.85
C PRO A 32 -7.92 12.19 -24.17
N LYS A 33 -7.65 13.24 -24.97
CA LYS A 33 -6.29 13.67 -25.31
C LYS A 33 -5.54 14.30 -24.13
N ALA A 34 -6.25 14.70 -23.06
CA ALA A 34 -5.63 15.18 -21.82
C ALA A 34 -4.94 14.04 -21.05
N TRP A 35 -5.19 12.77 -21.41
CA TRP A 35 -4.74 11.60 -20.67
C TRP A 35 -3.80 10.74 -21.50
N ARG A 36 -2.75 10.24 -20.85
CA ARG A 36 -1.84 9.21 -21.37
C ARG A 36 -1.75 8.09 -20.37
N MET A 37 -1.52 6.88 -20.86
CA MET A 37 -1.39 5.69 -20.03
C MET A 37 -0.19 4.87 -20.48
N SER A 38 0.62 4.38 -19.55
CA SER A 38 1.75 3.48 -19.84
C SER A 38 1.24 2.10 -20.22
N GLU A 39 2.09 1.29 -20.86
CA GLU A 39 1.88 -0.18 -20.89
C GLU A 39 1.97 -0.79 -19.49
N PRO A 40 1.36 -1.97 -19.26
CA PRO A 40 1.34 -2.60 -17.95
C PRO A 40 2.65 -3.34 -17.73
N VAL A 41 3.25 -3.19 -16.56
CA VAL A 41 4.51 -3.88 -16.24
C VAL A 41 4.20 -5.21 -15.53
N PRO A 42 4.51 -6.37 -16.13
CA PRO A 42 4.24 -7.66 -15.51
C PRO A 42 5.02 -7.83 -14.21
N PHE A 43 4.48 -8.64 -13.29
CA PHE A 43 5.22 -9.06 -12.10
C PHE A 43 6.54 -9.76 -12.51
N PRO A 44 7.73 -9.26 -12.11
CA PRO A 44 9.02 -9.76 -12.58
C PRO A 44 9.42 -11.11 -11.96
N GLY A 45 8.62 -11.62 -11.03
CA GLY A 45 9.01 -12.74 -10.18
C GLY A 45 9.89 -12.29 -9.02
N VAL A 46 10.37 -13.26 -8.25
CA VAL A 46 11.28 -13.05 -7.12
C VAL A 46 12.27 -14.21 -7.05
N PRO A 47 13.50 -13.98 -6.56
CA PRO A 47 14.38 -15.08 -6.17
C PRO A 47 13.69 -16.02 -5.18
N GLU A 48 13.94 -17.32 -5.31
CA GLU A 48 13.31 -18.36 -4.47
C GLU A 48 13.55 -18.12 -2.98
N ALA A 49 14.75 -17.63 -2.63
CA ALA A 49 15.15 -17.30 -1.26
C ALA A 49 14.29 -16.21 -0.59
N MET A 50 13.52 -15.43 -1.35
CA MET A 50 12.57 -14.45 -0.77
C MET A 50 11.20 -15.05 -0.43
N THR A 51 11.01 -16.34 -0.72
CA THR A 51 9.75 -17.05 -0.49
C THR A 51 9.95 -18.25 0.41
N ASN A 52 8.93 -18.58 1.19
CA ASN A 52 8.93 -19.81 1.98
C ASN A 52 8.55 -21.01 1.08
N PRO A 53 9.41 -22.05 0.95
CA PRO A 53 9.18 -23.21 0.08
C PRO A 53 7.90 -23.99 0.41
N GLN A 54 7.43 -23.97 1.66
CA GLN A 54 6.16 -24.58 2.07
C GLN A 54 4.98 -24.08 1.23
N PHE A 55 5.07 -22.85 0.74
CA PHE A 55 4.01 -22.18 -0.01
C PHE A 55 4.32 -22.06 -1.51
N ALA A 56 5.23 -22.89 -2.03
CA ALA A 56 5.67 -22.84 -3.43
C ALA A 56 4.51 -22.88 -4.45
N LYS A 57 3.42 -23.58 -4.13
CA LYS A 57 2.21 -23.71 -4.96
C LYS A 57 1.34 -22.45 -5.00
N LEU A 58 1.55 -21.48 -4.11
CA LEU A 58 0.80 -20.24 -4.08
C LEU A 58 1.35 -19.26 -5.14
N SER A 59 0.51 -18.31 -5.57
CA SER A 59 0.89 -17.30 -6.56
C SER A 59 1.43 -16.04 -5.90
N SER A 60 2.35 -15.37 -6.60
CA SER A 60 2.80 -14.02 -6.27
C SER A 60 2.20 -13.01 -7.25
N GLN A 61 1.91 -11.79 -6.78
CA GLN A 61 1.34 -10.75 -7.63
C GLN A 61 1.57 -9.34 -7.05
N TYR A 62 1.50 -8.36 -7.93
CA TYR A 62 1.29 -6.96 -7.60
C TYR A 62 -0.17 -6.67 -7.26
N LEU A 63 -0.41 -5.63 -6.46
CA LEU A 63 -1.71 -4.96 -6.31
C LEU A 63 -1.57 -3.49 -5.86
N GLU A 64 -2.65 -2.72 -6.02
CA GLU A 64 -2.92 -1.44 -5.34
C GLU A 64 -1.78 -0.41 -5.42
N PRO A 65 -1.50 0.14 -6.61
CA PRO A 65 -0.45 1.14 -6.81
C PRO A 65 -0.68 2.44 -6.03
N ASN A 66 0.42 3.06 -5.64
CA ASN A 66 0.50 4.47 -5.23
C ASN A 66 1.53 5.18 -6.11
N VAL A 67 1.28 6.43 -6.50
CA VAL A 67 2.28 7.26 -7.17
C VAL A 67 2.88 8.24 -6.18
N ILE A 68 4.21 8.37 -6.19
CA ILE A 68 4.94 9.35 -5.40
C ILE A 68 6.00 10.04 -6.27
N GLU A 69 6.45 11.22 -5.84
CA GLU A 69 7.56 11.95 -6.48
C GLU A 69 8.65 12.24 -5.45
N VAL A 70 9.86 11.74 -5.68
CA VAL A 70 10.98 11.90 -4.76
C VAL A 70 12.13 12.56 -5.50
N ARG A 71 12.43 13.83 -5.16
CA ARG A 71 13.50 14.62 -5.79
C ARG A 71 13.39 14.67 -7.32
N GLY A 72 12.18 14.87 -7.84
CA GLY A 72 11.89 14.91 -9.28
C GLY A 72 11.80 13.53 -9.96
N ILE A 73 11.98 12.44 -9.22
CA ILE A 73 11.84 11.08 -9.74
C ILE A 73 10.42 10.59 -9.42
N LEU A 74 9.65 10.30 -10.46
CA LEU A 74 8.31 9.73 -10.32
C LEU A 74 8.40 8.21 -10.13
N ARG A 75 7.68 7.73 -9.12
CA ARG A 75 7.71 6.32 -8.72
C ARG A 75 6.31 5.78 -8.50
N VAL A 76 6.14 4.49 -8.74
CA VAL A 76 4.99 3.69 -8.34
C VAL A 76 5.42 2.72 -7.23
N LEU A 77 4.74 2.79 -6.10
CA LEU A 77 4.84 1.80 -5.02
C LEU A 77 3.68 0.82 -5.12
N MET A 78 3.98 -0.47 -5.18
CA MET A 78 3.00 -1.56 -5.31
C MET A 78 2.98 -2.44 -4.08
N THR A 79 1.78 -2.86 -3.67
CA THR A 79 1.62 -4.02 -2.79
C THR A 79 2.22 -5.25 -3.45
N VAL A 80 3.00 -6.04 -2.72
CA VAL A 80 3.50 -7.34 -3.20
C VAL A 80 2.96 -8.46 -2.34
N LYS A 81 2.12 -9.30 -2.94
CA LYS A 81 1.58 -10.50 -2.29
C LYS A 81 2.44 -11.71 -2.64
N LEU A 82 3.61 -11.86 -2.03
CA LEU A 82 4.45 -13.04 -2.25
C LEU A 82 3.74 -14.29 -1.75
N LYS A 83 3.49 -15.26 -2.66
CA LYS A 83 2.88 -16.56 -2.32
C LYS A 83 1.68 -16.41 -1.38
N ARG A 84 0.72 -15.55 -1.73
CA ARG A 84 -0.41 -15.13 -0.87
C ARG A 84 -0.01 -14.56 0.50
N GLN A 85 0.92 -13.62 0.50
CA GLN A 85 1.40 -12.89 1.68
C GLN A 85 2.14 -13.76 2.71
N SER A 86 2.69 -14.90 2.31
CA SER A 86 3.50 -15.73 3.21
C SER A 86 4.82 -15.08 3.61
N THR A 87 5.32 -14.17 2.77
CA THR A 87 6.33 -13.17 3.12
C THR A 87 5.63 -11.81 3.15
N ALA A 88 5.71 -11.13 4.29
CA ALA A 88 5.05 -9.85 4.53
C ALA A 88 6.04 -8.68 4.58
N GLY A 89 5.54 -7.45 4.53
CA GLY A 89 6.37 -6.26 4.73
C GLY A 89 7.23 -5.87 3.53
N LEU A 90 6.82 -6.21 2.31
CA LEU A 90 7.55 -5.91 1.08
C LEU A 90 6.65 -5.16 0.10
N CYS A 91 7.20 -4.13 -0.56
CA CYS A 91 6.59 -3.50 -1.72
C CYS A 91 7.50 -3.64 -2.95
N ALA A 92 6.96 -3.32 -4.12
CA ALA A 92 7.76 -3.11 -5.32
C ALA A 92 7.77 -1.63 -5.68
N VAL A 93 8.90 -1.20 -6.21
CA VAL A 93 9.15 0.15 -6.69
C VAL A 93 9.34 0.06 -8.20
N LEU A 94 8.59 0.87 -8.92
CA LEU A 94 8.75 1.10 -10.33
C LEU A 94 9.01 2.57 -10.55
N ASP A 95 9.89 2.92 -11.48
CA ASP A 95 10.14 4.31 -11.84
C ASP A 95 9.59 4.58 -13.25
N PHE A 96 9.25 5.84 -13.52
CA PHE A 96 8.85 6.30 -14.85
C PHE A 96 9.23 7.77 -15.04
N GLU A 97 9.34 8.18 -16.30
CA GLU A 97 9.54 9.57 -16.69
C GLU A 97 8.34 10.09 -17.48
N ASP A 98 8.09 11.40 -17.37
CA ASP A 98 7.10 12.08 -18.20
C ASP A 98 7.73 13.20 -19.04
N LYS A 99 8.18 12.81 -20.23
CA LYS A 99 8.74 13.71 -21.25
C LYS A 99 7.68 14.27 -22.22
N GLY A 100 6.38 14.14 -21.91
CA GLY A 100 5.28 14.57 -22.78
C GLY A 100 4.93 13.60 -23.92
N GLY A 101 5.66 12.48 -24.04
CA GLY A 101 5.39 11.38 -24.97
C GLY A 101 4.81 10.14 -24.27
N PRO A 102 5.08 8.92 -24.78
CA PRO A 102 4.74 7.68 -24.06
C PRO A 102 5.37 7.63 -22.67
N LEU A 103 4.64 7.10 -21.69
CA LEU A 103 5.11 6.90 -20.31
C LEU A 103 5.90 5.58 -20.22
N ASP A 104 7.11 5.62 -19.68
CA ASP A 104 8.06 4.49 -19.69
C ASP A 104 8.18 3.78 -18.33
N LEU A 105 7.04 3.35 -17.77
CA LEU A 105 7.00 2.63 -16.50
C LEU A 105 7.86 1.36 -16.52
N LYS A 106 8.78 1.23 -15.56
CA LYS A 106 9.72 0.10 -15.45
C LYS A 106 9.88 -0.34 -14.00
N PHE A 107 9.96 -1.65 -13.79
CA PHE A 107 10.36 -2.18 -12.49
C PHE A 107 11.78 -1.76 -12.14
N THR A 108 11.97 -1.26 -10.92
CA THR A 108 13.27 -0.85 -10.41
C THR A 108 13.78 -1.83 -9.35
N GLN A 109 13.00 -2.04 -8.29
CA GLN A 109 13.43 -2.87 -7.16
C GLN A 109 12.27 -3.33 -6.29
N PHE A 110 12.55 -4.31 -5.41
CA PHE A 110 11.73 -4.54 -4.22
C PHE A 110 12.29 -3.73 -3.05
N HIS A 111 11.43 -3.31 -2.13
CA HIS A 111 11.85 -2.56 -0.95
C HIS A 111 11.04 -2.95 0.30
N PRO A 112 11.66 -3.03 1.49
CA PRO A 112 10.94 -3.21 2.75
C PRO A 112 9.89 -2.11 2.94
N MET A 113 8.66 -2.52 3.26
CA MET A 113 7.55 -1.61 3.53
C MET A 113 6.62 -2.31 4.52
N PRO A 114 6.64 -1.97 5.81
CA PRO A 114 5.75 -2.60 6.79
C PRO A 114 4.29 -2.38 6.39
N GLY A 115 3.59 -3.47 6.10
CA GLY A 115 2.22 -3.45 5.57
C GLY A 115 2.08 -3.56 4.05
N GLY A 116 3.20 -3.56 3.31
CA GLY A 116 3.26 -3.68 1.85
C GLY A 116 2.74 -5.01 1.26
N GLN A 117 2.41 -5.99 2.09
CA GLN A 117 1.73 -7.23 1.68
C GLN A 117 0.21 -7.07 1.55
N LEU A 118 -0.33 -5.99 2.12
CA LEU A 118 -1.72 -5.56 2.01
C LEU A 118 -1.75 -4.16 1.41
N LYS A 119 -2.94 -3.57 1.31
CA LYS A 119 -3.06 -2.23 0.77
C LYS A 119 -2.49 -1.20 1.75
N PHE A 120 -1.66 -0.31 1.23
CA PHE A 120 -1.28 0.94 1.86
C PHE A 120 -1.67 2.12 0.95
N CYS A 121 -1.80 3.30 1.54
CA CYS A 121 -2.08 4.53 0.80
C CYS A 121 -1.09 5.61 1.24
N VAL A 122 -0.32 6.15 0.29
CA VAL A 122 0.67 7.19 0.52
C VAL A 122 0.12 8.55 0.11
N ILE A 123 0.39 9.57 0.92
CA ILE A 123 0.16 10.97 0.61
C ILE A 123 1.41 11.79 0.93
N TRP A 124 1.55 12.93 0.27
CA TRP A 124 2.61 13.90 0.55
C TRP A 124 2.05 15.03 1.42
N ASP A 125 2.80 15.43 2.45
CA ASP A 125 2.52 16.62 3.23
C ASP A 125 3.49 17.75 2.88
N GLU A 126 2.95 18.83 2.33
CA GLU A 126 3.73 20.00 1.94
C GLU A 126 4.32 20.76 3.13
N GLN A 127 3.74 20.67 4.33
CA GLN A 127 4.26 21.41 5.48
C GLN A 127 5.45 20.70 6.11
N SER A 128 5.30 19.42 6.45
CA SER A 128 6.39 18.64 7.06
C SER A 128 7.43 18.18 6.04
N LYS A 129 7.12 18.25 4.74
CA LYS A 129 7.94 17.66 3.66
C LYS A 129 8.19 16.17 3.89
N LEU A 130 7.15 15.46 4.34
CA LEU A 130 7.19 14.01 4.57
C LEU A 130 6.08 13.34 3.76
N PHE A 131 6.34 12.11 3.35
CA PHE A 131 5.29 11.17 3.00
C PHE A 131 4.64 10.63 4.26
N TRP A 132 3.33 10.45 4.20
CA TRP A 132 2.53 9.77 5.21
C TRP A 132 1.80 8.61 4.59
N ALA A 133 1.71 7.49 5.30
CA ALA A 133 1.02 6.32 4.80
C ALA A 133 0.18 5.62 5.85
N THR A 134 -1.04 5.25 5.46
CA THR A 134 -1.83 4.28 6.23
C THR A 134 -1.58 2.88 5.68
N ALA A 135 -1.28 1.91 6.54
CA ALA A 135 -1.01 0.53 6.15
C ALA A 135 -1.51 -0.47 7.20
N ASN A 136 -1.85 -1.69 6.77
CA ASN A 136 -2.17 -2.78 7.70
C ASN A 136 -0.93 -3.57 8.08
N LEU A 137 -0.58 -3.59 9.37
CA LEU A 137 0.53 -4.39 9.87
C LEU A 137 0.09 -5.79 10.25
N VAL A 138 0.98 -6.74 9.99
CA VAL A 138 0.80 -8.14 10.35
C VAL A 138 1.49 -8.43 11.67
N VAL A 139 0.79 -9.15 12.56
CA VAL A 139 1.34 -9.58 13.86
C VAL A 139 1.99 -10.95 13.79
N ASP A 140 1.43 -11.87 13.00
CA ASP A 140 1.88 -13.26 12.95
C ASP A 140 1.94 -13.79 11.51
N GLY A 141 2.79 -13.18 10.68
CA GLY A 141 2.89 -13.51 9.25
C GLY A 141 3.41 -14.91 8.97
N GLN A 142 4.19 -15.49 9.90
CA GLN A 142 4.78 -16.81 9.79
C GLN A 142 3.94 -17.92 10.46
N GLY A 143 2.85 -17.58 11.13
CA GLY A 143 1.97 -18.56 11.78
C GLY A 143 2.58 -19.20 13.01
N ALA A 144 3.25 -18.40 13.85
CA ALA A 144 3.67 -18.79 15.19
C ALA A 144 2.48 -19.25 16.06
N PHE A 145 1.28 -18.77 15.75
CA PHE A 145 0.03 -19.21 16.35
C PHE A 145 -0.97 -19.67 15.28
N ASP A 146 -1.82 -20.64 15.63
CA ASP A 146 -2.81 -21.21 14.70
C ASP A 146 -4.06 -20.33 14.47
N TRP A 147 -4.08 -19.08 14.94
CA TRP A 147 -5.29 -18.24 14.94
C TRP A 147 -5.95 -18.11 13.57
N PHE A 148 -5.14 -17.88 12.52
CA PHE A 148 -5.65 -17.70 11.16
C PHE A 148 -6.13 -19.01 10.55
N ARG A 149 -5.43 -20.12 10.82
CA ARG A 149 -5.83 -21.46 10.39
C ARG A 149 -7.14 -21.88 11.04
N GLU A 150 -7.27 -21.67 12.35
CA GLU A 150 -8.52 -21.95 13.08
C GLU A 150 -9.66 -21.01 12.65
N GLY A 151 -9.35 -19.76 12.34
CA GLY A 151 -10.32 -18.82 11.79
C GLY A 151 -10.85 -19.26 10.42
N GLU A 152 -9.97 -19.73 9.53
CA GLU A 152 -10.39 -20.25 8.22
C GLU A 152 -11.26 -21.51 8.37
N LYS A 153 -10.92 -22.43 9.28
CA LYS A 153 -11.75 -23.60 9.59
C LYS A 153 -13.14 -23.22 10.09
N ARG A 154 -13.23 -22.15 10.90
CA ARG A 154 -14.51 -21.60 11.40
C ARG A 154 -15.27 -20.78 10.36
N GLY A 155 -14.65 -20.48 9.22
CA GLY A 155 -15.23 -19.66 8.16
C GLY A 155 -15.25 -18.15 8.46
N ASN A 156 -14.63 -17.69 9.55
CA ASN A 156 -14.60 -16.28 9.94
C ASN A 156 -13.30 -15.56 9.53
N VAL A 157 -12.42 -16.25 8.82
CA VAL A 157 -11.25 -15.69 8.12
C VAL A 157 -11.27 -16.17 6.68
N ARG A 158 -10.96 -15.26 5.73
CA ARG A 158 -10.83 -15.59 4.30
C ARG A 158 -9.46 -15.24 3.73
N TYR A 159 -9.03 -15.99 2.71
CA TYR A 159 -7.82 -15.73 1.92
C TYR A 159 -6.54 -15.56 2.74
N ALA A 160 -6.45 -16.22 3.89
CA ALA A 160 -5.27 -16.20 4.75
C ALA A 160 -4.31 -17.35 4.41
N SER A 161 -4.81 -18.43 3.78
CA SER A 161 -4.03 -19.60 3.39
C SER A 161 -3.32 -20.26 4.58
N GLY A 162 -3.97 -20.23 5.74
CA GLY A 162 -3.46 -20.72 7.01
C GLY A 162 -2.35 -19.85 7.62
N LEU A 163 -2.10 -18.65 7.07
CA LEU A 163 -1.02 -17.74 7.47
C LEU A 163 -1.56 -16.39 7.91
N GLY A 164 -0.79 -15.66 8.72
CA GLY A 164 -1.22 -14.35 9.21
C GLY A 164 -0.91 -13.18 8.29
N GLY A 165 -0.26 -13.37 7.14
CA GLY A 165 0.05 -12.28 6.20
C GLY A 165 -1.14 -11.43 5.75
N ASN A 166 -2.36 -11.95 5.91
CA ASN A 166 -3.62 -11.26 5.65
C ASN A 166 -4.30 -10.71 6.92
N ASP A 167 -3.54 -10.38 7.97
CA ASP A 167 -4.05 -9.68 9.16
C ASP A 167 -4.36 -8.22 8.84
N ARG A 168 -5.62 -7.83 9.05
CA ARG A 168 -6.16 -6.51 8.71
C ARG A 168 -6.67 -5.76 9.93
N ARG A 169 -6.35 -6.26 11.12
CA ARG A 169 -6.85 -5.70 12.39
C ARG A 169 -6.17 -4.40 12.77
N PHE A 170 -4.89 -4.24 12.43
CA PHE A 170 -4.05 -3.13 12.87
C PHE A 170 -3.87 -2.16 11.72
N LEU A 171 -4.63 -1.06 11.72
CA LEU A 171 -4.40 0.06 10.82
C LEU A 171 -3.39 1.00 11.47
N MET A 172 -2.23 1.14 10.83
CA MET A 172 -1.11 1.92 11.33
C MET A 172 -0.87 3.14 10.47
N LEU A 173 -0.40 4.21 11.10
CA LEU A 173 0.13 5.40 10.43
C LEU A 173 1.66 5.34 10.43
N GLN A 174 2.24 5.66 9.28
CA GLN A 174 3.67 5.71 9.05
C GLN A 174 4.05 7.00 8.34
N TYR A 175 5.32 7.37 8.42
CA TYR A 175 5.88 8.51 7.70
C TYR A 175 7.28 8.20 7.15
N SER A 176 7.68 8.92 6.10
CA SER A 176 8.95 8.72 5.41
C SER A 176 9.42 10.01 4.75
N VAL A 177 10.75 10.19 4.64
CA VAL A 177 11.35 11.30 3.89
C VAL A 177 11.47 10.96 2.40
N ASP A 178 11.76 9.70 2.08
CA ASP A 178 12.12 9.26 0.73
C ASP A 178 11.10 8.29 0.10
N GLY A 179 10.00 7.99 0.81
CA GLY A 179 8.98 7.04 0.38
C GLY A 179 9.45 5.58 0.41
N LEU A 180 10.62 5.29 0.96
CA LEU A 180 11.24 3.97 1.01
C LEU A 180 11.54 3.55 2.46
N ASN A 181 12.12 4.44 3.26
CA ASN A 181 12.40 4.21 4.67
C ASN A 181 11.26 4.74 5.53
N TRP A 182 10.47 3.83 6.12
CA TRP A 182 9.23 4.16 6.83
C TRP A 182 9.36 4.02 8.35
N PHE A 183 9.03 5.10 9.05
CA PHE A 183 8.90 5.16 10.51
C PHE A 183 7.43 5.00 10.91
N GLN A 184 7.16 4.40 12.07
CA GLN A 184 5.80 4.26 12.59
C GLN A 184 5.43 5.47 13.45
N ALA A 185 4.31 6.12 13.13
CA ALA A 185 3.75 7.21 13.95
C ALA A 185 2.80 6.69 15.03
N GLY A 186 2.09 5.58 14.77
CA GLY A 186 1.18 4.98 15.75
C GLY A 186 0.07 4.13 15.14
N CYS A 187 -0.78 3.58 16.01
CA CYS A 187 -1.96 2.82 15.60
C CYS A 187 -3.17 3.76 15.45
N VAL A 188 -3.76 3.78 14.25
CA VAL A 188 -4.97 4.56 13.96
C VAL A 188 -6.21 3.84 14.49
N ALA A 189 -6.29 2.54 14.23
CA ALA A 189 -7.40 1.70 14.66
C ALA A 189 -6.95 0.25 14.83
N GLN A 190 -7.49 -0.40 15.87
CA GLN A 190 -7.21 -1.79 16.18
C GLN A 190 -8.50 -2.57 16.37
N ALA A 191 -8.61 -3.70 15.69
CA ALA A 191 -9.69 -4.65 15.91
C ALA A 191 -9.28 -5.76 16.89
N GLY A 192 -10.20 -6.16 17.76
CA GLY A 192 -9.96 -7.24 18.74
C GLY A 192 -10.08 -8.64 18.12
N LYS A 193 -10.92 -8.82 17.11
CA LYS A 193 -11.20 -10.13 16.49
C LYS A 193 -10.50 -10.28 15.14
N ILE A 194 -10.02 -11.48 14.82
CA ILE A 194 -9.37 -11.81 13.53
C ILE A 194 -10.31 -11.71 12.33
N SER A 195 -11.63 -11.72 12.55
CA SER A 195 -12.65 -11.53 11.52
C SER A 195 -12.96 -10.06 11.25
N GLN A 196 -12.43 -9.13 12.05
CA GLN A 196 -12.67 -7.70 11.91
C GLN A 196 -11.49 -7.03 11.21
N SER A 197 -11.75 -5.89 10.56
CA SER A 197 -10.71 -5.18 9.81
C SER A 197 -10.97 -3.68 9.65
N PHE A 198 -9.87 -2.96 9.46
CA PHE A 198 -9.82 -1.59 8.97
C PHE A 198 -8.86 -1.57 7.79
N MET A 199 -9.39 -1.62 6.56
CA MET A 199 -8.62 -1.89 5.35
C MET A 199 -8.90 -0.85 4.26
N TYR A 200 -8.02 -0.76 3.26
CA TYR A 200 -8.16 0.21 2.17
C TYR A 200 -8.31 1.65 2.70
N ALA A 201 -7.63 1.95 3.81
CA ALA A 201 -7.68 3.26 4.41
C ALA A 201 -7.09 4.30 3.45
N ARG A 202 -7.77 5.44 3.35
CA ARG A 202 -7.34 6.58 2.55
C ARG A 202 -7.26 7.81 3.44
N PRO A 203 -6.03 8.32 3.70
CA PRO A 203 -5.83 9.54 4.46
C PRO A 203 -6.00 10.78 3.56
N VAL A 204 -6.44 11.87 4.18
CA VAL A 204 -6.41 13.23 3.62
C VAL A 204 -6.01 14.20 4.74
N ILE A 205 -5.20 15.20 4.39
CA ILE A 205 -4.79 16.25 5.32
C ILE A 205 -5.95 17.24 5.46
N ASP A 206 -6.36 17.50 6.70
CA ASP A 206 -7.42 18.43 7.08
C ASP A 206 -6.86 19.41 8.11
N GLY A 207 -6.23 20.49 7.62
CA GLY A 207 -5.50 21.45 8.45
C GLY A 207 -4.32 20.80 9.19
N ASP A 208 -4.40 20.82 10.52
CA ASP A 208 -3.39 20.22 11.42
C ASP A 208 -3.63 18.71 11.66
N ASP A 209 -4.80 18.21 11.26
CA ASP A 209 -5.22 16.85 11.49
C ASP A 209 -5.11 16.00 10.22
N LEU A 210 -5.14 14.68 10.40
CA LEU A 210 -5.30 13.73 9.32
C LEU A 210 -6.68 13.05 9.44
N ALA A 211 -7.54 13.26 8.45
CA ALA A 211 -8.81 12.57 8.32
C ALA A 211 -8.62 11.29 7.49
N ILE A 212 -9.20 10.18 7.93
CA ILE A 212 -9.00 8.87 7.30
C ILE A 212 -10.36 8.19 7.15
N ILE A 213 -10.67 7.73 5.95
CA ILE A 213 -11.79 6.80 5.71
C ILE A 213 -11.23 5.41 5.45
N ALA A 214 -11.79 4.39 6.09
CA ALA A 214 -11.42 2.99 5.90
C ALA A 214 -12.64 2.14 5.55
N ARG A 215 -12.45 1.18 4.64
CA ARG A 215 -13.40 0.09 4.44
C ARG A 215 -13.22 -0.89 5.60
N SER A 216 -14.31 -1.22 6.29
CA SER A 216 -14.25 -1.94 7.56
C SER A 216 -15.16 -3.16 7.61
N SER A 217 -14.64 -4.21 8.24
CA SER A 217 -15.43 -5.34 8.72
C SER A 217 -15.58 -5.21 10.23
N ILE A 218 -16.79 -4.86 10.69
CA ILE A 218 -17.10 -4.74 12.12
C ILE A 218 -17.97 -5.93 12.56
N ASN A 219 -19.06 -6.18 11.83
CA ASN A 219 -19.98 -7.30 12.04
C ASN A 219 -20.04 -8.23 10.82
N ALA A 220 -19.23 -7.99 9.81
CA ALA A 220 -19.15 -8.85 8.63
C ALA A 220 -18.63 -10.24 9.02
N PRO A 221 -18.92 -11.28 8.21
CA PRO A 221 -18.57 -12.66 8.54
C PRO A 221 -17.06 -12.90 8.59
N ASN A 222 -16.26 -12.06 7.92
CA ASN A 222 -14.81 -12.21 7.84
C ASN A 222 -14.10 -10.87 7.61
N GLN A 223 -12.77 -10.89 7.70
CA GLN A 223 -11.93 -9.70 7.67
C GLN A 223 -11.72 -9.10 6.28
N HIS A 224 -12.11 -9.81 5.22
CA HIS A 224 -11.98 -9.34 3.84
C HIS A 224 -13.25 -8.60 3.37
N ASP A 225 -14.42 -9.13 3.70
CA ASP A 225 -15.69 -8.55 3.27
C ASP A 225 -16.10 -7.44 4.24
N ALA A 226 -16.51 -6.30 3.73
CA ALA A 226 -16.79 -5.12 4.54
C ALA A 226 -18.28 -4.84 4.63
N ASP A 227 -18.70 -4.39 5.81
CA ASP A 227 -20.07 -3.99 6.14
C ASP A 227 -20.16 -2.51 6.58
N HIS A 228 -19.02 -1.84 6.77
CA HIS A 228 -18.97 -0.43 7.17
C HIS A 228 -17.93 0.37 6.37
N ALA A 229 -18.14 1.68 6.32
CA ALA A 229 -17.07 2.67 6.15
C ALA A 229 -16.87 3.37 7.49
N THR A 230 -15.63 3.35 8.01
CA THR A 230 -15.30 3.99 9.28
C THR A 230 -14.46 5.23 9.05
N PHE A 231 -14.70 6.25 9.87
CA PHE A 231 -13.96 7.51 9.83
C PHE A 231 -13.09 7.61 11.07
N HIS A 232 -11.83 7.96 10.87
CA HIS A 232 -10.83 8.14 11.91
C HIS A 232 -10.19 9.52 11.77
N ARG A 233 -9.69 10.05 12.89
CA ARG A 233 -8.93 11.30 12.89
C ARG A 233 -7.70 11.17 13.74
N VAL A 234 -6.55 11.50 13.18
CA VAL A 234 -5.29 11.63 13.91
C VAL A 234 -5.05 13.11 14.11
N LYS A 235 -5.25 13.59 15.34
CA LYS A 235 -5.09 15.01 15.64
C LYS A 235 -3.63 15.41 15.66
N ASN A 236 -3.30 16.59 15.12
CA ASN A 236 -1.93 17.11 15.11
C ASN A 236 -0.90 16.09 14.61
N PHE A 237 -1.23 15.32 13.56
CA PHE A 237 -0.47 14.11 13.19
C PHE A 237 1.03 14.38 12.95
N ARG A 238 1.39 15.59 12.51
CA ARG A 238 2.78 16.02 12.30
C ARG A 238 3.62 15.97 13.56
N SER A 239 3.02 16.16 14.74
CA SER A 239 3.75 16.08 16.02
C SER A 239 4.17 14.65 16.39
N LEU A 240 3.68 13.64 15.67
CA LEU A 240 4.07 12.24 15.86
C LEU A 240 5.39 11.91 15.13
N ALA A 241 5.84 12.76 14.22
CA ALA A 241 7.07 12.54 13.47
C ALA A 241 8.30 13.00 14.26
N LEU A 242 9.36 12.19 14.22
CA LEU A 242 10.69 12.59 14.68
C LEU A 242 11.27 13.71 13.79
N LYS A 243 12.18 14.52 14.34
CA LYS A 243 13.01 15.44 13.55
C LYS A 243 14.03 14.63 12.75
N LEU A 244 13.72 14.35 11.49
CA LEU A 244 14.56 13.50 10.61
C LEU A 244 15.63 14.28 9.84
N THR A 245 15.53 15.60 9.76
CA THR A 245 16.53 16.44 9.08
C THR A 245 17.70 16.73 10.01
N PRO A 246 18.95 16.61 9.52
CA PRO A 246 20.13 16.96 10.30
C PRO A 246 20.14 18.46 10.62
N GLU A 247 20.83 18.83 11.70
CA GLU A 247 21.14 20.23 11.98
C GLU A 247 22.29 20.69 11.07
N PRO A 248 22.37 21.98 10.71
CA PRO A 248 23.51 22.50 9.98
C PRO A 248 24.80 22.27 10.77
N GLU A 249 25.87 21.84 10.09
CA GLU A 249 27.21 21.86 10.65
C GLU A 249 27.77 23.29 10.61
N GLU A 250 28.51 23.70 11.64
CA GLU A 250 29.18 25.01 11.75
C GLU A 250 30.42 25.12 10.86
#